data_AF-A0A8J6IBG3-F1
#
_entry.id   AF-A0A8J6IBG3-F1
#
_cell.length_a   1.000
_cell.length_b   1.000
_cell.length_c   1.000
_cell.angle_alpha   90.00
_cell.angle_beta   90.00
_cell.angle_gamma   90.00
#
_symmetry.space_group_name_H-M   'P 1'
#
loop_
_entity.id
_entity.type
_entity.pdbx_description
1 polymer ?
#
loop_
_entity_poly.entity_id
_entity_poly.type
_entity_poly.pdbx_seq_one_letter_code
_entity_poly.pdbx_strand_id
1 'polypeptide(L)'
;MDASTRINELLDSTDTESVGTSMRIPTALRDAAAIAVSELGAASSTTTLTTDALRARLEAIVMQAALDAHYAAHPAVRPSLAELALAAAELDGHPLAARPDLIEEAATAILEWRPHADADEVLLWAEARSAGAA
;
A
#
# COMPACT_ATOMS: atom_id res chain seq x y z
N MET A 1 -22.64 13.32 -2.56
CA MET A 1 -21.83 12.44 -1.70
C MET A 1 -20.92 11.65 -2.63
N ASP A 2 -19.61 11.76 -2.46
CA ASP A 2 -18.66 10.98 -3.26
C ASP A 2 -18.66 9.50 -2.83
N ALA A 3 -18.13 8.63 -3.70
CA ALA A 3 -18.12 7.19 -3.46
C ALA A 3 -17.32 6.81 -2.21
N SER A 4 -16.20 7.49 -1.94
CA SER A 4 -15.33 7.25 -0.80
C SER A 4 -16.04 7.47 0.53
N THR A 5 -16.77 8.58 0.66
CA THR A 5 -17.59 8.90 1.85
C THR A 5 -18.65 7.82 2.08
N ARG A 6 -19.35 7.41 1.02
CA ARG A 6 -20.39 6.38 1.13
C ARG A 6 -19.83 5.01 1.51
N ILE A 7 -18.66 4.65 1.00
CA ILE A 7 -18.00 3.38 1.36
C ILE A 7 -17.58 3.40 2.83
N ASN A 8 -16.98 4.48 3.33
CA ASN A 8 -16.62 4.60 4.76
C ASN A 8 -17.84 4.45 5.68
N GLU A 9 -18.96 5.10 5.37
CA GLU A 9 -20.20 4.92 6.15
C GLU A 9 -20.66 3.46 6.20
N LEU A 10 -20.54 2.72 5.10
CA LEU A 10 -20.90 1.30 5.04
C LEU A 10 -19.91 0.42 5.81
N LEU A 11 -18.63 0.78 5.81
CA LEU A 11 -17.60 0.06 6.56
C LEU A 11 -17.72 0.30 8.07
N ASP A 12 -18.07 1.51 8.50
CA ASP A 12 -18.26 1.89 9.92
C ASP A 12 -19.61 1.42 10.48
N SER A 13 -20.51 0.91 9.62
CA SER A 13 -21.80 0.38 10.05
C SER A 13 -21.63 -0.77 11.04
N THR A 14 -22.36 -0.70 12.16
CA THR A 14 -22.44 -1.78 13.15
C THR A 14 -23.54 -2.80 12.83
N ASP A 15 -24.16 -2.70 11.65
CA ASP A 15 -25.16 -3.68 11.23
C ASP A 15 -24.52 -5.05 11.05
N THR A 16 -25.14 -6.06 11.65
CA THR A 16 -24.66 -7.45 11.65
C THR A 16 -25.45 -8.35 10.69
N GLU A 17 -26.45 -7.81 9.97
CA GLU A 17 -27.18 -8.59 8.97
C GLU A 17 -26.24 -9.07 7.86
N SER A 18 -26.22 -10.37 7.61
CA SER A 18 -25.36 -10.99 6.60
C SER A 18 -26.19 -11.77 5.59
N VAL A 19 -25.88 -11.59 4.31
CA VAL A 19 -26.48 -12.37 3.22
C VAL A 19 -25.44 -13.26 2.55
N GLY A 20 -25.80 -14.53 2.32
CA GLY A 20 -24.94 -15.46 1.60
C GLY A 20 -24.74 -14.99 0.15
N THR A 21 -23.50 -14.71 -0.22
CA THR A 21 -23.15 -14.28 -1.58
C THR A 21 -22.38 -15.39 -2.28
N SER A 22 -22.87 -15.82 -3.45
CA SER A 22 -22.14 -16.78 -4.30
C SER A 22 -21.08 -16.05 -5.11
N MET A 23 -19.80 -16.32 -4.85
CA MET A 23 -18.67 -15.79 -5.62
C MET A 23 -17.94 -16.89 -6.39
N ARG A 24 -17.49 -16.59 -7.61
CA ARG A 24 -16.57 -17.47 -8.34
C ARG A 24 -15.14 -17.06 -8.04
N ILE A 25 -14.36 -18.00 -7.52
CA ILE A 25 -12.92 -17.82 -7.25
C ILE A 25 -12.14 -18.97 -7.89
N PRO A 26 -10.88 -18.74 -8.34
CA PRO A 26 -10.02 -19.80 -8.84
C PRO A 26 -9.81 -20.91 -7.80
N THR A 27 -9.82 -22.18 -8.22
CA THR A 27 -9.65 -23.34 -7.31
C THR A 27 -8.38 -23.23 -6.48
N ALA A 28 -7.25 -22.85 -7.09
CA ALA A 28 -5.99 -22.69 -6.37
C ALA A 28 -6.07 -21.64 -5.25
N LEU A 29 -6.79 -20.53 -5.47
CA LEU A 29 -6.96 -19.48 -4.47
C LEU A 29 -7.88 -19.96 -3.33
N ARG A 30 -8.94 -20.69 -3.66
CA ARG A 30 -9.82 -21.34 -2.68
C ARG A 30 -9.04 -22.30 -1.78
N ASP A 31 -8.18 -23.12 -2.38
CA ASP A 31 -7.39 -24.13 -1.65
C ASP A 31 -6.33 -23.45 -0.77
N ALA A 32 -5.67 -22.40 -1.28
CA ALA A 32 -4.75 -21.59 -0.50
C ALA A 32 -5.43 -20.93 0.71
N ALA A 33 -6.65 -20.39 0.53
CA ALA A 33 -7.43 -19.82 1.63
C ALA A 33 -7.82 -20.88 2.67
N ALA A 34 -8.16 -22.10 2.24
CA ALA A 34 -8.46 -23.19 3.16
C ALA A 34 -7.23 -23.58 3.99
N ILE A 35 -6.05 -23.70 3.36
CA ILE A 35 -4.78 -23.98 4.05
C ILE A 35 -4.42 -22.85 5.02
N ALA A 36 -4.57 -21.60 4.62
CA ALA A 36 -4.28 -20.46 5.49
C ALA A 36 -5.14 -20.45 6.76
N VAL A 37 -6.41 -20.84 6.65
CA VAL A 37 -7.31 -20.96 7.80
C VAL A 37 -6.97 -22.18 8.67
N SER A 38 -6.81 -23.36 8.07
CA SER A 38 -6.62 -24.59 8.84
C SER A 38 -5.23 -24.74 9.45
N GLU A 39 -4.19 -24.34 8.72
CA GLU A 39 -2.80 -24.59 9.12
C GLU A 39 -2.15 -23.37 9.77
N LEU A 40 -2.52 -22.15 9.37
CA LEU A 40 -1.88 -20.92 9.86
C LEU A 40 -2.76 -20.15 10.86
N GLY A 41 -4.02 -20.57 11.06
CA GLY A 41 -4.96 -19.88 11.93
C GLY A 41 -5.25 -18.45 11.49
N ALA A 42 -5.19 -18.17 10.17
CA ALA A 42 -5.32 -16.81 9.63
C ALA A 42 -6.69 -16.17 9.91
N ALA A 43 -7.74 -16.98 10.09
CA ALA A 43 -9.08 -16.57 10.50
C ALA A 43 -9.86 -17.76 11.07
N SER A 44 -11.05 -17.53 11.61
CA SER A 44 -11.93 -18.61 12.11
C SER A 44 -12.59 -19.45 11.00
N SER A 45 -12.68 -18.90 9.78
CA SER A 45 -13.22 -19.58 8.61
C SER A 45 -12.73 -18.91 7.31
N THR A 46 -12.88 -19.59 6.17
CA THR A 46 -12.57 -19.00 4.86
C THR A 46 -13.50 -17.84 4.51
N THR A 47 -14.76 -17.86 4.98
CA THR A 47 -15.70 -16.75 4.85
C THR A 47 -15.19 -15.53 5.62
N THR A 48 -14.80 -15.69 6.88
CA THR A 48 -14.24 -14.61 7.71
C THR A 48 -12.99 -14.02 7.06
N LEU A 49 -12.05 -14.88 6.63
CA LEU A 49 -10.85 -14.45 5.91
C LEU A 49 -11.19 -13.60 4.67
N THR A 50 -12.20 -14.01 3.91
CA THR A 50 -12.61 -13.30 2.69
C THR A 50 -13.28 -11.96 3.01
N THR A 51 -14.13 -11.91 4.03
CA THR A 51 -14.77 -10.66 4.49
C THR A 51 -13.75 -9.67 5.01
N ASP A 52 -12.81 -10.12 5.85
CA ASP A 52 -11.75 -9.28 6.41
C ASP A 52 -10.83 -8.75 5.30
N ALA A 53 -10.45 -9.60 4.34
CA ALA A 53 -9.65 -9.19 3.19
C ALA A 53 -10.38 -8.18 2.30
N LEU A 54 -11.69 -8.37 2.06
CA LEU A 54 -12.49 -7.42 1.29
C LEU A 54 -12.61 -6.07 2.00
N ARG A 55 -12.87 -6.08 3.31
CA ARG A 55 -12.92 -4.89 4.16
C ARG A 55 -11.59 -4.12 4.10
N ALA A 56 -10.48 -4.79 4.40
CA ALA A 56 -9.15 -4.19 4.36
C ALA A 56 -8.82 -3.61 2.98
N ARG A 57 -9.23 -4.29 1.90
CA ARG A 57 -9.03 -3.79 0.54
C ARG A 57 -9.86 -2.54 0.24
N LEU A 58 -11.12 -2.50 0.68
CA LEU A 58 -11.98 -1.33 0.52
C LEU A 58 -11.45 -0.13 1.33
N GLU A 59 -11.01 -0.34 2.56
CA GLU A 59 -10.38 0.69 3.40
C GLU A 59 -9.15 1.29 2.71
N ALA A 60 -8.27 0.44 2.16
CA ALA A 60 -7.10 0.90 1.40
C ALA A 60 -7.47 1.72 0.16
N ILE A 61 -8.52 1.31 -0.57
CA ILE A 61 -9.01 2.06 -1.74
C ILE A 61 -9.53 3.43 -1.31
N VAL A 62 -10.32 3.51 -0.23
CA VAL A 62 -10.88 4.78 0.25
C VAL A 62 -9.80 5.70 0.77
N MET A 63 -8.83 5.20 1.55
CA MET A 63 -7.69 5.99 2.01
C MET A 63 -6.91 6.59 0.83
N GLN A 64 -6.63 5.78 -0.20
CA GLN A 64 -5.92 6.27 -1.38
C GLN A 64 -6.71 7.35 -2.12
N ALA A 65 -8.01 7.14 -2.34
CA ALA A 65 -8.87 8.12 -2.99
C ALA A 65 -8.96 9.44 -2.19
N ALA A 66 -8.98 9.36 -0.86
CA ALA A 66 -8.98 10.54 0.01
C ALA A 66 -7.65 11.31 -0.08
N LEU A 67 -6.51 10.62 -0.09
CA LEU A 67 -5.19 11.23 -0.30
C LEU A 67 -5.08 11.89 -1.67
N ASP A 68 -5.51 11.20 -2.73
CA ASP A 68 -5.49 11.74 -4.09
C ASP A 68 -6.33 13.02 -4.20
N ALA A 69 -7.54 13.01 -3.61
CA ALA A 69 -8.39 14.20 -3.54
C ALA A 69 -7.75 15.33 -2.73
N HIS A 70 -7.10 15.01 -1.60
CA HIS A 70 -6.42 15.98 -0.76
C HIS A 70 -5.26 16.65 -1.50
N TYR A 71 -4.42 15.88 -2.19
CA TYR A 71 -3.30 16.39 -2.96
C TYR A 71 -3.74 17.14 -4.22
N ALA A 72 -4.86 16.78 -4.84
CA ALA A 72 -5.44 17.56 -5.92
C ALA A 72 -5.89 18.95 -5.44
N ALA A 73 -6.47 19.05 -4.23
CA ALA A 73 -6.88 20.31 -3.64
C ALA A 73 -5.70 21.12 -3.05
N HIS A 74 -4.66 20.45 -2.56
CA HIS A 74 -3.48 21.05 -1.94
C HIS A 74 -2.19 20.52 -2.57
N PRO A 75 -1.83 20.91 -3.81
CA PRO A 75 -0.65 20.34 -4.48
C PRO A 75 0.65 20.56 -3.70
N ALA A 76 0.75 21.66 -2.95
CA ALA A 76 1.94 22.03 -2.18
C ALA A 76 2.24 21.12 -0.98
N VAL A 77 1.28 20.31 -0.52
CA VAL A 77 1.50 19.40 0.62
C VAL A 77 1.80 17.96 0.19
N ARG A 78 1.82 17.69 -1.12
CA ARG A 78 2.17 16.38 -1.64
C ARG A 78 3.67 16.15 -1.43
N PRO A 79 4.07 15.13 -0.67
CA PRO A 79 5.49 14.84 -0.48
C PRO A 79 6.11 14.42 -1.82
N SER A 80 7.34 14.89 -2.04
CA SER A 80 8.18 14.44 -3.13
C SER A 80 8.57 12.98 -2.96
N LEU A 81 8.98 12.35 -4.06
CA LEU A 81 9.47 10.97 -4.03
C LEU A 81 10.71 10.81 -3.12
N ALA A 82 11.57 11.83 -3.08
CA ALA A 82 12.73 11.86 -2.20
C ALA A 82 12.33 11.91 -0.71
N GLU A 83 11.34 12.72 -0.34
CA GLU A 83 10.81 12.79 1.03
C GLU A 83 10.18 11.46 1.46
N LEU A 84 9.44 10.80 0.55
CA LEU A 84 8.88 9.47 0.81
C LEU A 84 9.97 8.42 1.01
N ALA A 85 11.01 8.40 0.16
CA ALA A 85 12.13 7.48 0.28
C ALA A 85 12.96 7.73 1.54
N LEU A 86 13.17 8.99 1.92
CA LEU A 86 13.83 9.34 3.17
C LEU A 86 13.03 8.84 4.38
N ALA A 87 11.72 9.10 4.41
CA ALA A 87 10.85 8.62 5.48
C ALA A 87 10.84 7.08 5.57
N ALA A 88 10.82 6.37 4.44
CA ALA A 88 10.95 4.91 4.39
C ALA A 88 12.30 4.45 4.97
N ALA A 89 13.40 5.07 4.55
CA ALA A 89 14.72 4.78 5.08
C ALA A 89 14.83 5.01 6.60
N GLU A 90 14.21 6.07 7.13
CA GLU A 90 14.17 6.34 8.57
C GLU A 90 13.36 5.29 9.34
N LEU A 91 12.18 4.92 8.83
CA LEU A 91 11.31 3.90 9.41
C LEU A 91 11.98 2.54 9.51
N ASP A 92 12.73 2.16 8.47
CA ASP A 92 13.40 0.86 8.37
C ASP A 92 14.80 0.86 9.01
N GLY A 93 15.28 2.01 9.52
CA GLY A 93 16.63 2.13 10.06
C GLY A 93 17.72 1.93 9.00
N HIS A 94 17.41 2.26 7.75
CA HIS A 94 18.27 2.07 6.59
C HIS A 94 19.50 3.00 6.63
N PRO A 95 20.72 2.54 6.27
CA PRO A 95 21.92 3.38 6.29
C PRO A 95 21.81 4.66 5.44
N LEU A 96 21.02 4.61 4.36
CA LEU A 96 20.76 5.77 3.50
C LEU A 96 19.99 6.90 4.18
N ALA A 97 19.33 6.66 5.33
CA ALA A 97 18.69 7.73 6.10
C ALA A 97 19.68 8.81 6.54
N ALA A 98 20.96 8.46 6.71
CA ALA A 98 22.03 9.40 7.01
C ALA A 98 22.59 10.13 5.77
N ARG A 99 22.08 9.83 4.57
CA ARG A 99 22.54 10.33 3.26
C ARG A 99 21.37 10.85 2.42
N PRO A 100 20.61 11.87 2.90
CA PRO A 100 19.47 12.42 2.17
C PRO A 100 19.86 13.00 0.80
N ASP A 101 21.10 13.47 0.66
CA ASP A 101 21.70 13.91 -0.60
C ASP A 101 21.63 12.83 -1.69
N LEU A 102 21.99 11.59 -1.34
CA LEU A 102 21.96 10.48 -2.29
C LEU A 102 20.53 10.04 -2.64
N ILE A 103 19.61 10.13 -1.68
CA ILE A 103 18.20 9.81 -1.90
C ILE A 103 17.58 10.82 -2.87
N GLU A 104 17.87 12.11 -2.73
CA GLU A 104 17.36 13.16 -3.61
C GLU A 104 17.87 13.00 -5.05
N GLU A 105 19.17 12.74 -5.22
CA GLU A 105 19.76 12.46 -6.53
C GLU A 105 19.16 11.20 -7.17
N ALA A 106 19.00 10.13 -6.39
CA ALA A 106 18.43 8.88 -6.86
C ALA A 106 16.96 9.03 -7.27
N ALA A 107 16.16 9.76 -6.48
CA ALA A 107 14.75 10.02 -6.78
C ALA A 107 14.58 10.80 -8.08
N THR A 108 15.45 11.77 -8.33
CA THR A 108 15.45 12.51 -9.60
C THR A 108 15.85 11.60 -10.76
N ALA A 109 16.94 10.84 -10.61
CA ALA A 109 17.47 9.99 -11.67
C ALA A 109 16.52 8.85 -12.05
N ILE A 110 15.90 8.19 -11.07
CA ILE A 110 15.04 7.03 -11.35
C ILE A 110 13.77 7.43 -12.10
N LEU A 111 13.23 8.64 -11.86
CA LEU A 111 12.04 9.13 -12.54
C LEU A 111 12.24 9.36 -14.04
N GLU A 112 13.48 9.60 -14.49
CA GLU A 112 13.80 9.68 -15.93
C GLU A 112 13.59 8.34 -16.65
N TRP A 113 13.85 7.22 -15.96
CA TRP A 113 13.78 5.86 -16.52
C TRP A 113 12.47 5.14 -16.17
N ARG A 114 11.94 5.43 -14.98
CA ARG A 114 10.75 4.81 -14.41
C ARG A 114 9.87 5.89 -13.78
N PRO A 115 8.96 6.51 -14.56
CA PRO A 115 8.08 7.59 -14.08
C PRO A 115 7.13 7.19 -12.93
N HIS A 116 7.00 5.89 -12.66
CA HIS A 116 6.17 5.33 -11.60
C HIS A 116 7.03 4.58 -10.57
N ALA A 117 8.25 5.07 -10.30
CA ALA A 117 9.08 4.54 -9.24
C ALA A 117 8.46 4.83 -7.86
N ASP A 118 8.62 3.88 -6.94
CA ASP A 118 8.26 4.06 -5.53
C ASP A 118 9.51 4.33 -4.65
N ALA A 119 9.28 4.51 -3.35
CA ALA A 119 10.32 4.81 -2.37
C ALA A 119 11.38 3.70 -2.27
N ASP A 120 10.98 2.43 -2.31
CA ASP A 120 11.89 1.29 -2.18
C ASP A 120 12.82 1.21 -3.39
N GLU A 121 12.29 1.48 -4.58
CA GLU A 121 13.07 1.52 -5.81
C GLU A 121 14.08 2.68 -5.84
N VAL A 122 13.76 3.81 -5.21
CA VAL A 122 14.72 4.92 -5.02
C VAL A 122 15.87 4.49 -4.12
N LEU A 123 15.56 3.81 -3.01
CA LEU A 123 16.59 3.32 -2.08
C LEU A 123 17.50 2.31 -2.78
N LEU A 124 16.92 1.35 -3.51
CA LEU A 124 17.67 0.37 -4.30
C LEU A 124 18.58 1.05 -5.35
N TRP A 125 18.08 2.08 -6.02
CA TRP A 125 18.87 2.85 -7.00
C TRP A 125 20.02 3.62 -6.35
N ALA A 126 19.78 4.26 -5.20
CA ALA A 126 20.79 4.97 -4.43
C ALA A 126 21.91 4.02 -3.96
N GLU A 127 21.56 2.82 -3.48
CA GLU A 127 22.53 1.80 -3.09
C GLU A 127 23.41 1.38 -4.28
N ALA A 128 22.80 1.03 -5.41
CA ALA A 128 23.52 0.61 -6.61
C ALA A 128 24.51 1.68 -7.09
N ARG A 129 24.11 2.95 -7.04
CA ARG A 129 24.96 4.09 -7.41
C ARG A 129 26.10 4.30 -6.42
N SER A 130 25.86 4.12 -5.12
CA SER A 130 26.90 4.22 -4.09
C SER A 130 27.94 3.09 -4.20
N ALA A 131 27.52 1.88 -4.56
CA ALA A 131 28.39 0.73 -4.75
C ALA A 131 29.23 0.83 -6.04
N GLY A 132 28.69 1.45 -7.09
CA GLY A 132 29.42 1.67 -8.35
C GLY A 132 30.37 2.88 -8.36
N ALA A 133 30.29 3.75 -7.34
CA ALA A 133 31.18 4.90 -7.16
C ALA A 133 32.42 4.60 -6.29
N ALA A 134 32.52 3.37 -5.75
CA ALA A 134 33.65 2.86 -4.97
C ALA A 134 34.59 2.00 -5.83
#